data_AF-A0A509B2B3-F1
#
_entry.id   AF-A0A509B2B3-F1
#
_cell.length_a   1.000
_cell.length_b   1.000
_cell.length_c   1.000
_cell.angle_alpha   90.00
_cell.angle_beta   90.00
_cell.angle_gamma   90.00
#
_symmetry.space_group_name_H-M   'P 1'
#
loop_
_entity.id
_entity.type
_entity.pdbx_description
1 polymer ?
#
loop_
_entity_poly.entity_id
_entity_poly.type
_entity_poly.pdbx_seq_one_letter_code
_entity_poly.pdbx_strand_id
1 'polypeptide(L)'
;MRKLWRALLRPSARWSILALVIVGIVIGVALIVLPHVGIKLTSTTEFCVSCHSMQPVYQEYKQSVHFQNASGVRAECHDCHIPP
;
A
#
# COMPACT_ATOMS: atom_id res chain seq x y z
N MET A 1 0.15 18.51 27.45
CA MET A 1 0.88 18.66 26.16
C MET A 1 2.30 19.23 26.31
N ARG A 2 2.51 20.42 26.90
CA ARG A 2 3.86 21.06 27.00
C ARG A 2 4.96 20.22 27.65
N LYS A 3 4.64 19.40 28.67
CA LYS A 3 5.62 18.52 29.34
C LYS A 3 6.08 17.35 28.45
N LEU A 4 5.17 16.80 27.64
CA LEU A 4 5.47 15.67 26.75
C LEU A 4 6.42 16.10 25.63
N TRP A 5 6.17 17.26 25.02
CA TRP A 5 7.01 17.84 23.97
C TRP A 5 8.43 18.16 24.47
N ARG A 6 8.59 18.70 25.68
CA ARG A 6 9.92 18.90 26.28
C ARG A 6 10.66 17.59 26.56
N ALA A 7 9.93 16.53 26.90
CA ALA A 7 10.51 15.22 27.16
C ALA A 7 10.95 14.49 25.87
N LEU A 8 10.31 14.78 24.73
CA LEU A 8 10.70 14.24 23.41
C LEU A 8 11.85 15.03 22.76
N LEU A 9 11.86 16.36 22.89
CA LEU A 9 12.85 17.24 22.24
C LEU A 9 14.18 17.35 23.02
N ARG A 10 14.27 16.78 24.22
CA ARG A 10 15.54 16.77 24.97
C ARG A 10 16.55 15.84 24.29
N PRO A 11 17.80 16.30 24.05
CA PRO A 11 18.82 15.48 23.43
C PRO A 11 19.10 14.23 24.28
N SER A 12 19.23 13.09 23.60
CA SER A 12 19.53 11.82 24.25
C SER A 12 20.96 11.84 24.77
N ALA A 13 21.14 11.78 26.09
CA ALA A 13 22.46 11.69 26.73
C ALA A 13 23.09 10.28 26.63
N ARG A 14 22.33 9.27 26.18
CA ARG A 14 22.71 7.84 26.26
C ARG A 14 22.91 7.15 24.90
N TRP A 15 22.34 7.67 23.83
CA TRP A 15 22.47 7.14 22.46
C TRP A 15 23.23 8.13 21.56
N SER A 16 24.12 7.59 20.72
CA SER A 16 24.81 8.38 19.68
C SER A 16 23.81 8.95 18.68
N ILE A 17 24.10 10.16 18.18
CA ILE A 17 23.32 10.85 17.14
C ILE A 17 23.18 9.94 15.90
N LEU A 18 24.26 9.25 15.51
CA LEU A 18 24.23 8.33 14.36
C LEU A 18 23.23 7.19 14.55
N ALA A 19 23.18 6.60 15.75
CA ALA A 19 22.22 5.53 16.06
C ALA A 19 20.77 6.03 15.98
N LEU A 20 20.49 7.24 16.48
CA LEU A 20 19.16 7.84 16.40
C LEU A 20 18.75 8.14 14.95
N VAL A 21 19.68 8.62 14.12
CA VAL A 21 19.43 8.87 12.70
C VAL A 21 19.12 7.57 11.96
N ILE A 22 19.89 6.51 12.17
CA ILE A 22 19.66 5.20 11.53
C ILE A 22 18.26 4.66 11.90
N VAL A 23 17.90 4.69 13.20
CA VAL A 23 16.58 4.25 13.65
C VAL A 23 15.48 5.11 13.03
N GLY A 24 15.67 6.43 12.95
CA GLY A 24 14.72 7.34 12.30
C GLY A 24 14.51 7.01 10.81
N ILE A 25 15.60 6.71 10.08
CA ILE A 25 15.53 6.29 8.67
C ILE A 25 14.77 4.99 8.53
N VAL A 26 15.07 3.97 9.35
CA VAL A 26 14.39 2.67 9.29
C VAL A 26 12.90 2.82 9.54
N ILE A 27 12.51 3.59 10.57
CA ILE A 27 11.11 3.88 10.86
C ILE A 27 10.46 4.64 9.71
N GLY A 28 11.13 5.67 9.16
CA GLY A 28 10.63 6.44 8.04
C GLY A 28 10.38 5.58 6.80
N VAL A 29 11.34 4.73 6.44
CA VAL A 29 11.21 3.79 5.31
C VAL A 29 10.05 2.82 5.56
N ALA A 30 9.94 2.24 6.76
CA ALA A 30 8.85 1.34 7.10
C ALA A 30 7.47 2.02 6.96
N LEU A 31 7.35 3.27 7.45
CA LEU A 31 6.12 4.04 7.36
C LEU A 31 5.73 4.40 5.92
N ILE A 32 6.68 4.48 5.00
CA ILE A 32 6.40 4.74 3.58
C ILE A 32 6.08 3.43 2.84
N VAL A 33 6.90 2.40 3.04
CA VAL A 33 6.82 1.15 2.29
C VAL A 33 5.61 0.32 2.70
N LEU A 34 5.33 0.21 4.01
CA LEU A 34 4.25 -0.67 4.49
C LEU A 34 2.87 -0.26 3.94
N PRO A 35 2.43 1.01 4.02
CA PRO A 35 1.14 1.39 3.44
C PRO A 35 1.12 1.23 1.93
N HIS A 36 2.23 1.53 1.25
CA HIS A 36 2.31 1.43 -0.20
C HIS A 36 2.16 -0.02 -0.69
N VAL A 37 2.80 -0.96 0.01
CA VAL A 37 2.62 -2.40 -0.24
C VAL A 37 1.20 -2.84 0.10
N GLY A 38 0.66 -2.39 1.23
CA GLY A 38 -0.73 -2.67 1.62
C GLY A 38 -1.73 -2.30 0.53
N ILE A 39 -1.64 -1.07 0.01
CA ILE A 39 -2.49 -0.58 -1.07
C ILE A 39 -2.33 -1.43 -2.33
N LYS A 40 -1.09 -1.76 -2.74
CA LYS A 40 -0.86 -2.62 -3.91
C LYS A 40 -1.52 -3.99 -3.76
N LEU A 41 -1.40 -4.63 -2.60
CA LEU A 41 -2.00 -5.94 -2.34
C LEU A 41 -3.53 -5.87 -2.38
N THR A 42 -4.13 -4.86 -1.76
CA THR A 42 -5.58 -4.65 -1.73
C THR A 42 -6.15 -4.08 -3.03
N SER A 43 -5.33 -3.86 -4.05
CA SER A 43 -5.75 -3.36 -5.37
C SER A 43 -5.60 -4.42 -6.46
N THR A 44 -5.19 -5.65 -6.13
CA THR A 44 -5.10 -6.74 -7.10
C THR A 44 -6.50 -7.24 -7.48
N THR A 45 -6.68 -7.72 -8.72
CA THR A 45 -7.93 -8.39 -9.11
C THR A 45 -8.21 -9.60 -8.22
N GLU A 46 -7.18 -10.34 -7.78
CA GLU A 46 -7.33 -11.46 -6.83
C GLU A 46 -8.00 -11.02 -5.52
N PHE A 47 -7.55 -9.92 -4.92
CA PHE A 47 -8.16 -9.38 -3.70
C PHE A 47 -9.62 -8.97 -3.96
N CYS A 48 -9.90 -8.28 -5.07
CA CYS A 48 -11.26 -7.87 -5.42
C CYS A 48 -12.21 -9.08 -5.53
N VAL A 49 -11.78 -10.17 -6.17
CA VAL A 49 -12.62 -11.37 -6.39
C VAL A 49 -12.65 -12.34 -5.21
N SER A 50 -11.90 -12.04 -4.14
CA SER A 50 -11.98 -12.79 -2.88
C SER A 50 -13.35 -12.63 -2.19
N CYS A 51 -14.06 -11.55 -2.49
CA CYS A 51 -15.41 -11.31 -2.02
C CYS A 51 -16.44 -12.07 -2.88
N HIS A 52 -17.35 -12.81 -2.23
CA HIS A 52 -18.37 -13.61 -2.93
C HIS A 52 -19.24 -12.78 -3.90
N SER A 53 -19.50 -11.50 -3.57
CA SER A 53 -20.27 -10.59 -4.41
C SER A 53 -19.58 -10.23 -5.72
N MET A 54 -18.26 -10.36 -5.79
CA MET A 54 -17.46 -10.03 -6.97
C MET A 54 -17.24 -11.22 -7.90
N GLN A 55 -17.56 -12.45 -7.47
CA GLN A 55 -17.46 -13.65 -8.32
C GLN A 55 -18.29 -13.57 -9.61
N PRO A 56 -19.58 -13.16 -9.61
CA PRO A 56 -20.34 -13.03 -10.86
C PRO A 56 -19.76 -11.96 -11.78
N VAL A 57 -19.33 -10.82 -11.23
CA VAL A 57 -18.67 -9.73 -11.98
C VAL A 57 -17.38 -10.23 -12.62
N TYR A 58 -16.62 -11.07 -11.94
CA TYR A 58 -15.41 -11.68 -12.50
C TYR A 58 -15.70 -12.61 -13.68
N GLN A 59 -16.82 -13.35 -13.66
CA GLN A 59 -17.21 -14.18 -14.80
C GLN A 59 -17.55 -13.33 -16.03
N GLU A 60 -18.28 -12.24 -15.83
CA GLU A 60 -18.60 -11.29 -16.90
C GLU A 60 -17.34 -10.59 -17.43
N TYR A 61 -16.48 -10.11 -16.54
CA TYR A 61 -15.20 -9.49 -16.88
C TYR A 61 -14.35 -10.41 -17.77
N LYS A 62 -14.27 -11.71 -17.44
CA LYS A 62 -13.56 -12.71 -18.26
C LYS A 62 -14.12 -12.87 -19.66
N GLN A 63 -15.39 -12.55 -19.92
CA GLN A 63 -16.01 -12.59 -21.25
C GLN A 63 -15.89 -11.25 -21.99
N SER A 64 -15.45 -10.19 -21.31
CA SER A 64 -15.32 -8.86 -21.88
C SER A 64 -14.02 -8.68 -22.68
N VAL A 65 -14.00 -7.63 -23.50
CA VAL A 65 -12.80 -7.18 -24.23
C VAL A 65 -11.66 -6.72 -23.29
N HIS A 66 -11.97 -6.39 -22.04
CA HIS A 66 -10.96 -6.00 -21.05
C HIS A 66 -10.11 -7.21 -20.57
N PHE A 67 -10.63 -8.44 -20.73
CA PHE A 67 -9.90 -9.68 -20.43
C PHE A 67 -9.50 -10.46 -21.68
N GLN A 68 -10.37 -10.53 -22.69
CA GLN A 68 -10.15 -11.20 -23.97
C GLN A 68 -10.00 -10.18 -25.09
N ASN A 69 -8.78 -9.75 -25.37
CA ASN A 69 -8.47 -8.85 -26.48
C ASN A 69 -7.32 -9.37 -27.34
N ALA A 70 -7.21 -8.81 -28.53
CA ALA A 70 -6.19 -9.16 -29.51
C ALA A 70 -4.77 -8.70 -29.12
N SER A 71 -4.62 -7.71 -28.22
CA SER A 71 -3.31 -7.22 -27.79
C SER A 71 -2.66 -8.10 -26.74
N GLY A 72 -3.43 -8.96 -26.05
CA GLY A 72 -2.94 -9.82 -24.98
C GLY A 72 -2.66 -9.09 -23.66
N VAL A 73 -2.99 -7.79 -23.58
CA VAL A 73 -2.84 -6.98 -22.36
C VAL A 73 -4.20 -6.87 -21.69
N ARG A 74 -4.28 -7.20 -20.40
CA ARG A 74 -5.54 -7.16 -19.63
C ARG A 74 -5.57 -5.94 -18.73
N ALA A 75 -6.73 -5.28 -18.69
CA ALA A 75 -6.98 -4.25 -17.69
C ALA A 75 -7.41 -4.92 -16.39
N GLU A 76 -6.68 -4.69 -15.32
CA GLU A 76 -7.01 -5.16 -13.97
C GLU A 76 -8.09 -4.27 -13.34
N CYS A 77 -8.73 -4.73 -12.26
CA CYS A 77 -9.83 -4.00 -11.64
C CYS A 77 -9.41 -2.59 -11.18
N HIS A 78 -8.19 -2.45 -10.66
CA HIS A 78 -7.66 -1.17 -10.17
C HIS A 78 -7.36 -0.17 -11.28
N ASP A 79 -7.07 -0.62 -12.50
CA ASP A 79 -6.77 0.26 -13.64
C ASP A 79 -7.93 1.23 -13.95
N CYS A 80 -9.17 0.86 -13.59
CA CYS A 80 -10.35 1.71 -13.76
C CYS A 80 -11.00 2.15 -12.44
N HIS A 81 -10.99 1.32 -11.39
CA HIS A 81 -11.67 1.62 -10.14
C HIS A 81 -10.81 2.35 -9.11
N ILE A 82 -9.49 2.31 -9.25
CA ILE A 82 -8.54 2.94 -8.32
C ILE A 82 -7.53 3.77 -9.14
N PRO A 83 -8.00 4.87 -9.76
CA PRO A 83 -7.13 5.73 -10.57
C PRO A 83 -6.02 6.39 -9.71
N PRO A 84 -4.91 6.79 -10.36
CA PRO A 84 -3.73 7.36 -9.71
C PRO A 84 -3.98 8.65 -8.93
#